data_AF-A0A840VSQ4-F1
#
_entry.id   AF-A0A840VSQ4-F1
#
_cell.length_a   1.000
_cell.length_b   1.000
_cell.length_c   1.000
_cell.angle_alpha   90.00
_cell.angle_beta   90.00
_cell.angle_gamma   90.00
#
_symmetry.space_group_name_H-M   'P 1'
#
loop_
_entity.id
_entity.type
_entity.pdbx_description
1 polymer ?
#
loop_
_entity_poly.entity_id
_entity_poly.type
_entity_poly.pdbx_seq_one_letter_code
_entity_poly.pdbx_strand_id
1 'polypeptide(L)'
;MTETHAPVVTYMGRSVAVRTNETVLNALLRAGIEVPFSCKAGSCQTCLLKCLEGELPERTQRGLSETLRAKSYFMPCRCKPAGDMQLAPVNADDLLAEKASAAPTESEIPYPETDPALWMELQQDGDKVRKILEAFYDMVYADEQLAPFFENVQKEHVTDKQYVFMKRCLLGEKVYFGNRPRNAHHWMIISDELMDHRQALMLKSLRANGLTQDQIDRWVRFEEHFRGDIVKQETWPKRMGGQDIVFEGVGQEVFPIALICDYCHAEIPAGTTVVVHHRRGLVSCPACASGAPLT
;
A
#
# COMPACT_ATOMS: atom_id res chain seq x y z
N MET A 1 28.35 -16.30 31.03
CA MET A 1 28.50 -15.93 29.61
C MET A 1 27.31 -16.53 28.88
N THR A 2 26.25 -15.75 28.64
CA THR A 2 25.09 -16.25 27.89
C THR A 2 25.45 -16.21 26.41
N GLU A 3 25.58 -17.38 25.78
CA GLU A 3 25.73 -17.52 24.34
C GLU A 3 24.62 -16.72 23.65
N THR A 4 25.01 -15.70 22.88
CA THR A 4 24.06 -14.86 22.15
C THR A 4 23.65 -15.62 20.89
N HIS A 5 22.70 -16.54 21.02
CA HIS A 5 22.15 -17.24 19.86
C HIS A 5 21.45 -16.22 18.95
N ALA A 6 21.84 -16.19 17.67
CA ALA A 6 21.18 -15.33 16.70
C ALA A 6 19.74 -15.84 16.51
N PRO A 7 18.70 -14.99 16.68
CA PRO A 7 17.32 -15.42 16.56
C PRO A 7 17.05 -16.14 15.24
N VAL A 8 16.34 -17.27 15.29
CA VAL A 8 15.94 -18.03 14.12
C VAL A 8 14.47 -17.79 13.84
N VAL A 9 14.17 -17.37 12.62
CA VAL A 9 12.81 -17.23 12.12
C VAL A 9 12.48 -18.42 11.24
N THR A 10 11.39 -19.12 11.55
CA THR A 10 10.86 -20.21 10.73
C THR A 10 9.61 -19.76 10.00
N TYR A 11 9.61 -19.89 8.67
CA TYR A 11 8.49 -19.53 7.80
C TYR A 11 8.35 -20.55 6.67
N MET A 12 7.14 -21.08 6.47
CA MET A 12 6.84 -22.11 5.45
C MET A 12 7.83 -23.30 5.47
N GLY A 13 8.20 -23.76 6.67
CA GLY A 13 9.13 -24.88 6.86
C GLY A 13 10.60 -24.54 6.61
N ARG A 14 10.94 -23.28 6.34
CA ARG A 14 12.32 -22.81 6.17
C ARG A 14 12.74 -21.97 7.37
N SER A 15 13.89 -22.31 7.95
CA SER A 15 14.46 -21.57 9.08
C SER A 15 15.62 -20.69 8.62
N VAL A 16 15.61 -19.44 9.08
CA VAL A 16 16.60 -18.42 8.71
C VAL A 16 17.10 -17.74 9.98
N ALA A 17 18.42 -17.80 10.19
CA ALA A 17 19.06 -16.99 11.23
C ALA A 17 19.00 -15.50 10.85
N VAL A 18 18.51 -14.69 11.78
CA VAL A 18 18.39 -13.24 11.65
C VAL A 18 19.67 -12.59 12.15
N ARG A 19 20.33 -11.80 11.29
CA ARG A 19 21.56 -11.11 11.65
C ARG A 19 21.27 -9.99 12.65
N THR A 20 22.28 -9.59 13.41
CA THR A 20 22.19 -8.44 14.30
C THR A 20 21.66 -7.22 13.54
N ASN A 21 20.67 -6.54 14.10
CA ASN A 21 19.99 -5.38 13.50
C ASN A 21 19.21 -5.63 12.19
N GLU A 22 19.09 -6.86 11.73
CA GLU A 22 18.30 -7.22 10.55
C GLU A 22 16.81 -7.33 10.91
N THR A 23 15.95 -6.94 9.96
CA THR A 23 14.50 -7.13 10.13
C THR A 23 14.10 -8.53 9.69
N VAL A 24 13.01 -9.06 10.24
CA VAL A 24 12.44 -10.35 9.84
C VAL A 24 12.24 -10.40 8.31
N LEU A 25 11.71 -9.33 7.71
CA LEU A 25 11.52 -9.25 6.26
C LEU A 25 12.86 -9.39 5.51
N ASN A 26 13.89 -8.64 5.90
CA ASN A 26 15.17 -8.68 5.20
C ASN A 26 15.86 -10.03 5.37
N ALA A 27 15.73 -10.68 6.52
CA ALA A 27 16.25 -12.04 6.73
C ALA A 27 15.60 -13.05 5.78
N LEU A 28 14.27 -13.03 5.65
CA LEU A 28 13.54 -13.91 4.74
C LEU A 28 13.94 -13.65 3.27
N LEU A 29 13.95 -12.39 2.83
CA LEU A 29 14.34 -12.02 1.47
C LEU A 29 15.79 -12.43 1.15
N ARG A 30 16.71 -12.22 2.09
CA ARG A 30 18.12 -12.64 1.94
C ARG A 30 18.26 -14.15 1.78
N ALA A 31 17.40 -14.93 2.42
CA ALA A 31 17.36 -16.38 2.27
C ALA A 31 16.65 -16.84 0.97
N GLY A 32 16.22 -15.91 0.11
CA GLY A 32 15.44 -16.22 -1.09
C GLY A 32 14.05 -16.76 -0.76
N ILE A 33 13.45 -16.31 0.35
CA ILE A 33 12.05 -16.57 0.67
C ILE A 33 11.25 -15.37 0.21
N GLU A 34 10.29 -15.60 -0.68
CA GLU A 34 9.41 -14.55 -1.16
C GLU A 34 8.40 -14.15 -0.08
N VAL A 35 8.39 -12.86 0.22
CA VAL A 35 7.40 -12.20 1.06
C VAL A 35 7.01 -10.92 0.34
N PRO A 36 5.72 -10.67 0.06
CA PRO A 36 5.31 -9.43 -0.60
C PRO A 36 5.76 -8.21 0.20
N PHE A 37 6.32 -7.18 -0.45
CA PHE A 37 6.65 -5.92 0.23
C PHE A 37 6.58 -4.74 -0.73
N SER A 38 6.52 -3.53 -0.18
CA SER A 38 6.58 -2.29 -0.95
C SER A 38 7.42 -1.23 -0.22
N CYS A 39 6.88 -0.57 0.81
CA CYS A 39 7.56 0.57 1.44
C CYS A 39 8.71 0.25 2.40
N LYS A 40 8.77 -0.98 2.95
CA LYS A 40 9.63 -1.39 4.10
C LYS A 40 9.55 -0.53 5.38
N ALA A 41 8.78 0.56 5.38
CA ALA A 41 8.54 1.45 6.53
C ALA A 41 7.31 1.07 7.38
N GLY A 42 6.51 0.11 6.91
CA GLY A 42 5.33 -0.40 7.62
C GLY A 42 4.02 0.33 7.37
N SER A 43 4.00 1.34 6.50
CA SER A 43 2.79 2.11 6.15
C SER A 43 1.89 1.41 5.13
N CYS A 44 2.47 0.61 4.22
CA CYS A 44 1.73 -0.05 3.13
C CYS A 44 1.00 -1.35 3.54
N GLN A 45 1.39 -1.98 4.66
CA GLN A 45 0.91 -3.29 5.13
C GLN A 45 1.09 -4.47 4.15
N THR A 46 1.77 -4.30 3.01
CA THR A 46 1.98 -5.37 2.03
C THR A 46 2.74 -6.57 2.58
N CYS A 47 3.68 -6.36 3.51
CA CYS A 47 4.48 -7.44 4.09
C CYS A 47 3.87 -8.12 5.30
N LEU A 48 2.57 -7.91 5.58
CA LEU A 48 1.92 -8.45 6.76
C LEU A 48 2.11 -9.98 6.86
N LEU A 49 2.52 -10.46 8.03
CA LEU A 49 2.61 -11.89 8.36
C LEU A 49 1.95 -12.14 9.71
N LYS A 50 1.68 -13.42 10.00
CA LYS A 50 1.16 -13.87 11.29
C LYS A 50 2.28 -14.50 12.11
N CYS A 51 2.40 -14.13 13.38
CA CYS A 51 3.27 -14.80 14.33
C CYS A 51 2.51 -15.94 15.02
N LEU A 52 3.02 -17.15 14.91
CA LEU A 52 2.50 -18.33 15.58
C LEU A 52 3.15 -18.52 16.96
N GLU A 53 4.46 -18.29 17.04
CA GLU A 53 5.26 -18.41 18.25
C GLU A 53 6.37 -17.35 18.25
N GLY A 54 6.79 -16.92 19.43
CA GLY A 54 7.80 -15.87 19.61
C GLY A 54 7.20 -14.56 20.11
N GLU A 55 8.08 -13.67 20.58
CA GLU A 55 7.69 -12.37 21.13
C GLU A 55 7.46 -11.33 20.02
N LEU A 56 6.32 -10.66 20.06
CA LEU A 56 6.00 -9.56 19.14
C LEU A 56 6.19 -8.20 19.82
N PRO A 57 7.19 -7.40 19.42
CA PRO A 57 7.32 -6.04 19.90
C PRO A 57 6.14 -5.18 19.45
N GLU A 58 5.55 -4.39 20.36
CA GLU A 58 4.33 -3.62 20.08
C GLU A 58 4.44 -2.70 18.85
N ARG A 59 5.63 -2.11 18.63
CA ARG A 59 5.91 -1.25 17.46
C ARG A 59 5.63 -1.93 16.12
N THR A 60 5.71 -3.26 16.06
CA THR A 60 5.51 -4.06 14.84
C THR A 60 4.04 -4.19 14.47
N GLN A 61 3.16 -3.90 15.42
CA GLN A 61 1.71 -3.95 15.24
C GLN A 61 1.08 -2.55 15.15
N ARG A 62 1.89 -1.48 15.29
CA ARG A 62 1.41 -0.10 15.18
C ARG A 62 0.83 0.16 13.79
N GLY A 63 -0.43 0.57 13.74
CA GLY A 63 -1.20 0.79 12.52
C GLY A 63 -2.08 -0.39 12.09
N LEU A 64 -2.05 -1.52 12.81
CA LEU A 64 -3.00 -2.61 12.63
C LEU A 64 -4.23 -2.40 13.52
N SER A 65 -5.39 -2.85 13.05
CA SER A 65 -6.61 -2.89 13.85
C SER A 65 -6.48 -3.85 15.03
N GLU A 66 -7.24 -3.62 16.11
CA GLU A 66 -7.21 -4.46 17.32
C GLU A 66 -7.46 -5.94 17.00
N THR A 67 -8.34 -6.24 16.05
CA THR A 67 -8.63 -7.61 15.61
C THR A 67 -7.40 -8.30 15.02
N LEU A 68 -6.61 -7.60 14.20
CA LEU A 68 -5.37 -8.15 13.65
C LEU A 68 -4.28 -8.27 14.73
N ARG A 69 -4.21 -7.29 15.64
CA ARG A 69 -3.28 -7.33 16.78
C ARG A 69 -3.54 -8.56 17.66
N ALA A 70 -4.81 -8.80 18.00
CA ALA A 70 -5.25 -9.94 18.80
C ALA A 70 -4.99 -11.29 18.12
N LYS A 71 -4.94 -11.32 16.79
CA LYS A 71 -4.58 -12.50 16.00
C LYS A 71 -3.07 -12.62 15.74
N SER A 72 -2.24 -11.82 16.41
CA SER A 72 -0.78 -11.84 16.29
C SER A 72 -0.26 -11.53 14.87
N TYR A 73 -1.00 -10.72 14.11
CA TYR A 73 -0.48 -10.15 12.87
C TYR A 73 0.51 -9.03 13.17
N PHE A 74 1.54 -8.89 12.33
CA PHE A 74 2.59 -7.90 12.53
C PHE A 74 3.31 -7.53 11.23
N MET A 75 4.06 -6.44 11.28
CA MET A 75 4.88 -5.93 10.18
C MET A 75 6.33 -6.46 10.28
N PRO A 76 6.72 -7.52 9.54
CA PRO A 76 8.08 -8.07 9.58
C PRO A 76 9.14 -7.08 9.08
N CYS A 77 8.76 -6.08 8.27
CA CYS A 77 9.68 -5.02 7.86
C CYS A 77 10.10 -4.09 9.01
N ARG A 78 9.39 -4.13 10.14
CA ARG A 78 9.68 -3.34 11.37
C ARG A 78 10.10 -4.22 12.54
N CYS A 79 10.07 -5.54 12.36
CA CYS A 79 10.37 -6.50 13.42
C CYS A 79 11.86 -6.83 13.39
N LYS A 80 12.55 -6.53 14.49
CA LYS A 80 13.86 -7.08 14.81
C LYS A 80 13.61 -8.04 15.97
N PRO A 81 13.70 -9.36 15.77
CA PRO A 81 13.31 -10.33 16.77
C PRO A 81 14.26 -10.31 17.98
N ALA A 82 13.72 -10.44 19.18
CA ALA A 82 14.51 -10.61 20.40
C ALA A 82 14.89 -12.09 20.67
N GLY A 83 14.19 -13.02 20.02
CA GLY A 83 14.39 -14.45 20.09
C GLY A 83 13.69 -15.15 18.92
N ASP A 84 13.68 -16.47 18.92
CA ASP A 84 13.15 -17.27 17.82
C ASP A 84 11.66 -16.98 17.56
N MET A 85 11.25 -17.07 16.28
CA MET A 85 9.87 -16.85 15.87
C MET A 85 9.40 -17.89 14.87
N GLN A 86 8.14 -18.33 15.00
CA GLN A 86 7.44 -19.09 13.99
C GLN A 86 6.39 -18.24 13.29
N LEU A 87 6.42 -18.23 11.97
CA LEU A 87 5.61 -17.34 11.14
C LEU A 87 4.72 -18.13 10.18
N ALA A 88 3.57 -17.55 9.88
CA ALA A 88 2.64 -18.04 8.87
C ALA A 88 2.27 -16.94 7.87
N PRO A 89 1.89 -17.33 6.63
CA PRO A 89 1.34 -16.39 5.67
C PRO A 89 0.05 -15.77 6.22
N VAL A 90 -0.36 -14.66 5.62
CA VAL A 90 -1.66 -14.06 5.92
C VAL A 90 -2.79 -15.04 5.62
N ASN A 91 -3.70 -15.21 6.58
CA ASN A 91 -4.94 -15.93 6.34
C ASN A 91 -5.93 -14.97 5.67
N ALA A 92 -6.43 -15.35 4.49
CA ALA A 92 -7.33 -14.52 3.71
C ALA A 92 -8.64 -14.21 4.47
N ASP A 93 -9.23 -15.20 5.15
CA ASP A 93 -10.47 -15.03 5.92
C ASP A 93 -10.31 -14.04 7.08
N ASP A 94 -9.14 -14.05 7.74
CA ASP A 94 -8.82 -13.08 8.79
C ASP A 94 -8.81 -11.64 8.27
N LEU A 95 -8.21 -11.40 7.11
CA LEU A 95 -8.19 -10.07 6.46
C LEU A 95 -9.55 -9.66 5.92
N LEU A 96 -10.34 -10.63 5.43
CA LEU A 96 -11.70 -10.38 4.97
C LEU A 96 -12.66 -10.06 6.11
N ALA A 97 -12.52 -10.76 7.23
CA ALA A 97 -13.27 -10.49 8.46
C ALA A 97 -12.90 -9.12 9.02
N GLU A 98 -11.61 -8.76 9.04
CA GLU A 98 -11.14 -7.43 9.44
C GLU A 98 -11.81 -6.33 8.63
N LYS A 99 -11.74 -6.42 7.29
CA LYS A 99 -12.33 -5.41 6.40
C LYS A 99 -13.86 -5.38 6.42
N ALA A 100 -14.49 -6.47 6.84
CA ALA A 100 -15.95 -6.53 7.04
C ALA A 100 -16.36 -5.96 8.40
N SER A 101 -15.51 -6.09 9.42
CA SER A 101 -15.69 -5.52 10.77
C SER A 101 -15.27 -4.06 10.87
N ALA A 102 -14.45 -3.57 9.94
CA ALA A 102 -14.18 -2.16 9.77
C ALA A 102 -15.50 -1.49 9.40
N ALA A 103 -16.14 -0.89 10.41
CA ALA A 103 -17.28 0.00 10.18
C ALA A 103 -16.87 1.00 9.09
N PRO A 104 -17.76 1.31 8.13
CA PRO A 104 -17.52 2.44 7.24
C PRO A 104 -17.20 3.64 8.13
N THR A 105 -15.98 4.16 8.04
CA THR A 105 -15.69 5.42 8.70
C THR A 105 -16.65 6.43 8.08
N GLU A 106 -17.37 7.22 8.87
CA GLU A 106 -18.40 8.20 8.42
C GLU A 106 -17.94 9.16 7.29
N SER A 107 -16.65 9.16 6.95
CA SER A 107 -16.02 9.95 5.89
C SER A 107 -15.71 9.19 4.58
N GLU A 108 -15.99 7.89 4.45
CA GLU A 108 -15.76 7.14 3.20
C GLU A 108 -17.09 6.86 2.52
N ILE A 109 -17.14 7.08 1.21
CA ILE A 109 -18.36 6.80 0.43
C ILE A 109 -18.63 5.28 0.49
N PRO A 110 -19.89 4.84 0.71
CA PRO A 110 -20.27 3.43 0.63
C PRO A 110 -19.87 2.79 -0.70
N TYR A 111 -19.82 1.47 -0.80
CA TYR A 111 -19.67 0.85 -2.13
C TYR A 111 -20.90 1.17 -3.00
N PRO A 112 -20.74 1.34 -4.32
CA PRO A 112 -21.87 1.49 -5.21
C PRO A 112 -22.73 0.22 -5.22
N GLU A 113 -23.94 0.34 -5.76
CA GLU A 113 -24.75 -0.84 -6.08
C GLU A 113 -23.99 -1.75 -7.04
N THR A 114 -24.09 -3.07 -6.81
CA THR A 114 -23.42 -4.07 -7.64
C THR A 114 -24.06 -4.11 -9.02
N ASP A 115 -23.26 -4.34 -10.06
CA ASP A 115 -23.73 -4.58 -11.42
C ASP A 115 -23.03 -5.81 -12.02
N PRO A 116 -23.47 -7.03 -11.66
CA PRO A 116 -22.87 -8.25 -12.17
C PRO A 116 -23.11 -8.45 -13.67
N ALA A 117 -24.22 -7.91 -14.19
CA ALA A 117 -24.53 -7.98 -15.62
C ALA A 117 -23.45 -7.28 -16.45
N LEU A 118 -23.00 -6.09 -16.02
CA LEU A 118 -21.95 -5.35 -16.73
C LEU A 118 -20.67 -6.18 -16.78
N TRP A 119 -20.28 -6.78 -15.65
CA TRP A 119 -19.10 -7.62 -15.60
C TRP A 119 -19.21 -8.79 -16.56
N MET A 120 -20.33 -9.51 -16.58
CA MET A 120 -20.55 -10.65 -17.46
C MET A 120 -20.53 -10.25 -18.95
N GLU A 121 -21.18 -9.15 -19.31
CA GLU A 121 -21.18 -8.62 -20.68
C GLU A 121 -19.76 -8.29 -21.17
N LEU A 122 -18.93 -7.69 -20.31
CA LEU A 122 -17.55 -7.31 -20.64
C LEU A 122 -16.59 -8.51 -20.68
N GLN A 123 -16.96 -9.65 -20.12
CA GLN A 123 -16.15 -10.88 -20.13
C GLN A 123 -16.58 -11.88 -21.21
N GLN A 124 -17.72 -11.65 -21.88
CA GLN A 124 -18.31 -12.59 -22.83
C GLN A 124 -17.39 -12.91 -24.02
N ASP A 125 -16.68 -11.91 -24.55
CA ASP A 125 -15.75 -12.05 -25.69
C ASP A 125 -14.28 -11.91 -25.23
N GLY A 126 -13.94 -12.60 -24.14
CA GLY A 126 -12.66 -12.50 -23.47
C GLY A 126 -12.60 -11.31 -22.50
N ASP A 127 -11.45 -11.15 -21.84
CA ASP A 127 -11.32 -10.20 -20.73
C ASP A 127 -11.20 -8.74 -21.21
N LYS A 128 -12.32 -8.12 -21.60
CA LYS A 128 -12.33 -6.71 -22.03
C LYS A 128 -11.98 -5.78 -20.89
N VAL A 129 -12.35 -6.09 -19.64
CA VAL A 129 -11.99 -5.28 -18.48
C VAL A 129 -10.48 -5.13 -18.38
N ARG A 130 -9.72 -6.24 -18.48
CA ARG A 130 -8.26 -6.21 -18.51
C ARG A 130 -7.73 -5.37 -19.67
N LYS A 131 -8.18 -5.63 -20.90
CA LYS A 131 -7.71 -4.91 -22.10
C LYS A 131 -7.95 -3.39 -22.02
N ILE A 132 -9.10 -2.99 -21.50
CA ILE A 132 -9.46 -1.58 -21.28
C ILE A 132 -8.51 -0.95 -20.27
N LEU A 133 -8.25 -1.61 -19.15
CA LEU A 133 -7.35 -1.09 -18.12
C LEU A 133 -5.91 -1.01 -18.62
N GLU A 134 -5.42 -2.01 -19.35
CA GLU A 134 -4.08 -2.00 -19.97
C GLU A 134 -3.94 -0.81 -20.94
N ALA A 135 -4.89 -0.64 -21.87
CA ALA A 135 -4.89 0.47 -22.82
C ALA A 135 -5.04 1.84 -22.13
N PHE A 136 -5.81 1.91 -21.04
CA PHE A 136 -5.94 3.11 -20.22
C PHE A 136 -4.60 3.47 -19.56
N TYR A 137 -3.94 2.51 -18.91
CA TYR A 137 -2.67 2.77 -18.24
C TYR A 137 -1.53 3.02 -19.22
N ASP A 138 -1.56 2.49 -20.43
CA ASP A 138 -0.62 2.88 -21.50
C ASP A 138 -0.70 4.39 -21.77
N MET A 139 -1.92 4.95 -21.83
CA MET A 139 -2.11 6.39 -22.00
C MET A 139 -1.71 7.16 -20.73
N VAL A 140 -2.03 6.67 -19.53
CA VAL A 140 -1.69 7.32 -18.26
C VAL A 140 -0.17 7.44 -18.07
N TYR A 141 0.59 6.38 -18.35
CA TYR A 141 2.05 6.40 -18.19
C TYR A 141 2.75 7.23 -19.28
N ALA A 142 2.09 7.49 -20.40
CA ALA A 142 2.56 8.38 -21.46
C ALA A 142 2.12 9.85 -21.26
N ASP A 143 1.24 10.12 -20.29
CA ASP A 143 0.66 11.45 -20.06
C ASP A 143 1.51 12.27 -19.08
N GLU A 144 1.93 13.47 -19.49
CA GLU A 144 2.82 14.32 -18.69
C GLU A 144 2.21 14.79 -17.36
N GLN A 145 0.88 14.91 -17.27
CA GLN A 145 0.20 15.35 -16.05
C GLN A 145 -0.02 14.19 -15.07
N LEU A 146 -0.25 12.98 -15.58
CA LEU A 146 -0.59 11.81 -14.75
C LEU A 146 0.60 10.93 -14.41
N ALA A 147 1.56 10.74 -15.32
CA ALA A 147 2.71 9.86 -15.13
C ALA A 147 3.52 10.12 -13.83
N PRO A 148 3.70 11.37 -13.37
CA PRO A 148 4.41 11.63 -12.11
C PRO A 148 3.80 10.96 -10.87
N PHE A 149 2.48 10.70 -10.85
CA PHE A 149 1.82 9.99 -9.74
C PHE A 149 2.15 8.49 -9.68
N PHE A 150 2.77 7.96 -10.73
CA PHE A 150 3.10 6.55 -10.87
C PHE A 150 4.62 6.31 -10.85
N GLU A 151 5.42 7.30 -10.46
CA GLU A 151 6.86 7.14 -10.32
C GLU A 151 7.18 5.98 -9.35
N ASN A 152 8.02 5.04 -9.79
CA ASN A 152 8.36 3.81 -9.06
C ASN A 152 7.19 2.83 -8.83
N VAL A 153 6.08 2.98 -9.53
CA VAL A 153 4.96 2.03 -9.53
C VAL A 153 4.96 1.27 -10.85
N GLN A 154 4.85 -0.05 -10.80
CA GLN A 154 4.75 -0.87 -12.00
C GLN A 154 3.34 -0.79 -12.58
N LYS A 155 3.24 -0.66 -13.91
CA LYS A 155 1.98 -0.52 -14.63
C LYS A 155 1.05 -1.72 -14.42
N GLU A 156 1.61 -2.92 -14.45
CA GLU A 156 0.88 -4.17 -14.25
C GLU A 156 0.26 -4.20 -12.86
N HIS A 157 0.99 -3.72 -11.84
CA HIS A 157 0.50 -3.70 -10.46
C HIS A 157 -0.71 -2.78 -10.24
N VAL A 158 -0.73 -1.60 -10.85
CA VAL A 158 -1.89 -0.69 -10.76
C VAL A 158 -3.08 -1.20 -11.57
N THR A 159 -2.81 -1.81 -12.72
CA THR A 159 -3.81 -2.47 -13.56
C THR A 159 -4.49 -3.62 -12.80
N ASP A 160 -3.70 -4.50 -12.17
CA ASP A 160 -4.18 -5.62 -11.36
C ASP A 160 -5.02 -5.15 -10.17
N LYS A 161 -4.56 -4.12 -9.46
CA LYS A 161 -5.31 -3.57 -8.34
C LYS A 161 -6.66 -3.00 -8.77
N GLN A 162 -6.70 -2.20 -9.83
CA GLN A 162 -7.95 -1.63 -10.31
C GLN A 162 -8.89 -2.73 -10.82
N TYR A 163 -8.38 -3.74 -11.54
CA TYR A 163 -9.17 -4.87 -12.00
C TYR A 163 -9.87 -5.60 -10.85
N VAL A 164 -9.12 -5.98 -9.81
CA VAL A 164 -9.67 -6.72 -8.67
C VAL A 164 -10.61 -5.84 -7.84
N PHE A 165 -10.35 -4.53 -7.75
CA PHE A 165 -11.25 -3.57 -7.11
C PHE A 165 -12.60 -3.49 -7.85
N MET A 166 -12.58 -3.37 -9.17
CA MET A 166 -13.78 -3.37 -10.01
C MET A 166 -14.56 -4.67 -9.86
N LYS A 167 -13.87 -5.82 -9.92
CA LYS A 167 -14.49 -7.14 -9.74
C LYS A 167 -15.24 -7.23 -8.40
N ARG A 168 -14.61 -6.77 -7.32
CA ARG A 168 -15.25 -6.69 -6.00
C ARG A 168 -16.52 -5.85 -6.02
N CYS A 169 -16.46 -4.65 -6.62
CA CYS A 169 -17.58 -3.73 -6.57
C CYS A 169 -18.75 -4.19 -7.47
N LEU A 170 -18.45 -4.67 -8.67
CA LEU A 170 -19.47 -5.07 -9.63
C LEU A 170 -20.11 -6.42 -9.27
N LEU A 171 -19.35 -7.38 -8.73
CA LEU A 171 -19.88 -8.69 -8.35
C LEU A 171 -20.25 -8.81 -6.87
N GLY A 172 -19.84 -7.86 -6.01
CA GLY A 172 -19.93 -8.00 -4.56
C GLY A 172 -18.93 -8.99 -3.96
N GLU A 173 -17.98 -9.49 -4.76
CA GLU A 173 -17.00 -10.48 -4.33
C GLU A 173 -15.95 -9.89 -3.36
N LYS A 174 -15.61 -10.64 -2.30
CA LYS A 174 -14.58 -10.24 -1.34
C LYS A 174 -13.15 -10.58 -1.82
N VAL A 175 -12.76 -10.11 -3.00
CA VAL A 175 -11.46 -10.46 -3.63
C VAL A 175 -10.41 -9.35 -3.57
N TYR A 176 -10.79 -8.11 -3.27
CA TYR A 176 -9.85 -6.98 -3.23
C TYR A 176 -9.28 -6.74 -1.82
N PHE A 177 -7.95 -6.79 -1.73
CA PHE A 177 -7.20 -6.62 -0.48
C PHE A 177 -6.44 -5.27 -0.38
N GLY A 178 -6.56 -4.37 -1.35
CA GLY A 178 -5.94 -3.04 -1.29
C GLY A 178 -6.70 -1.99 -0.45
N ASN A 179 -6.20 -0.76 -0.47
CA ASN A 179 -6.85 0.41 0.12
C ASN A 179 -8.04 0.85 -0.75
N ARG A 180 -9.09 1.40 -0.13
CA ARG A 180 -10.17 2.08 -0.84
C ARG A 180 -9.71 3.43 -1.43
N PRO A 181 -10.45 4.02 -2.39
CA PRO A 181 -10.04 5.24 -3.07
C PRO A 181 -9.55 6.36 -2.15
N ARG A 182 -10.29 6.70 -1.08
CA ARG A 182 -9.86 7.72 -0.09
C ARG A 182 -8.45 7.48 0.44
N ASN A 183 -8.18 6.28 0.92
CA ASN A 183 -6.89 5.89 1.48
C ASN A 183 -5.83 5.54 0.43
N ALA A 184 -6.21 5.19 -0.79
CA ALA A 184 -5.27 4.95 -1.89
C ALA A 184 -4.72 6.27 -2.43
N HIS A 185 -5.57 7.31 -2.45
CA HIS A 185 -5.26 8.61 -3.02
C HIS A 185 -4.98 9.70 -1.98
N HIS A 186 -4.92 9.36 -0.69
CA HIS A 186 -4.82 10.34 0.41
C HIS A 186 -3.67 11.36 0.24
N TRP A 187 -2.55 10.95 -0.36
CA TRP A 187 -1.34 11.76 -0.56
C TRP A 187 -1.33 12.58 -1.86
N MET A 188 -2.27 12.35 -2.78
CA MET A 188 -2.32 13.00 -4.09
C MET A 188 -3.29 14.19 -4.06
N ILE A 189 -2.83 15.41 -4.36
CA ILE A 189 -3.77 16.50 -4.64
C ILE A 189 -4.30 16.29 -6.06
N ILE A 190 -5.57 15.91 -6.17
CA ILE A 190 -6.24 15.61 -7.43
C ILE A 190 -7.38 16.60 -7.55
N SER A 191 -7.24 17.59 -8.44
CA SER A 191 -8.31 18.56 -8.71
C SER A 191 -9.40 17.94 -9.58
N ASP A 192 -10.54 18.62 -9.68
CA ASP A 192 -11.59 18.23 -10.61
C ASP A 192 -11.07 18.18 -12.06
N GLU A 193 -10.26 19.16 -12.47
CA GLU A 193 -9.70 19.21 -13.83
C GLU A 193 -8.79 18.02 -14.11
N LEU A 194 -7.96 17.61 -13.15
CA LEU A 194 -7.08 16.45 -13.31
C LEU A 194 -7.88 15.15 -13.35
N MET A 195 -8.93 15.04 -12.53
CA MET A 195 -9.82 13.88 -12.55
C MET A 195 -10.59 13.79 -13.87
N ASP A 196 -11.07 14.91 -14.40
CA ASP A 196 -11.77 14.99 -15.68
C ASP A 196 -10.85 14.65 -16.86
N HIS A 197 -9.59 15.11 -16.81
CA HIS A 197 -8.56 14.72 -17.78
C HIS A 197 -8.31 13.21 -17.77
N ARG A 198 -8.14 12.61 -16.58
CA ARG A 198 -8.05 11.16 -16.42
C ARG A 198 -9.30 10.46 -16.96
N GLN A 199 -10.49 11.01 -16.71
CA GLN A 199 -11.75 10.43 -17.18
C GLN A 199 -11.86 10.46 -18.71
N ALA A 200 -11.34 11.51 -19.36
CA ALA A 200 -11.27 11.58 -20.81
C ALA A 200 -10.38 10.47 -21.41
N LEU A 201 -9.25 10.15 -20.77
CA LEU A 201 -8.41 9.02 -21.18
C LEU A 201 -9.12 7.67 -21.01
N MET A 202 -9.86 7.48 -19.91
CA MET A 202 -10.65 6.27 -19.71
C MET A 202 -11.74 6.14 -20.78
N LEU A 203 -12.51 7.20 -21.05
CA LEU A 203 -13.51 7.23 -22.12
C LEU A 203 -12.92 6.87 -23.49
N LYS A 204 -11.70 7.34 -23.78
CA LYS A 204 -10.97 6.97 -24.99
C LYS A 204 -10.64 5.47 -25.01
N SER A 205 -10.20 4.89 -23.90
CA SER A 205 -9.94 3.44 -23.79
C SER A 205 -11.21 2.61 -23.97
N LEU A 206 -12.31 2.99 -23.31
CA LEU A 206 -13.60 2.30 -23.40
C LEU A 206 -14.11 2.26 -24.85
N ARG A 207 -14.08 3.41 -25.54
CA ARG A 207 -14.50 3.52 -26.94
C ARG A 207 -13.59 2.73 -27.89
N ALA A 208 -12.28 2.80 -27.69
CA ALA A 208 -11.32 2.06 -28.52
C ALA A 208 -11.48 0.53 -28.38
N ASN A 209 -11.96 0.06 -27.24
CA ASN A 209 -12.27 -1.35 -26.97
C ASN A 209 -13.71 -1.75 -27.35
N GLY A 210 -14.46 -0.87 -28.03
CA GLY A 210 -15.75 -1.20 -28.64
C GLY A 210 -16.92 -1.32 -27.67
N LEU A 211 -16.87 -0.68 -26.50
CA LEU A 211 -18.00 -0.68 -25.58
C LEU A 211 -19.19 0.09 -26.15
N THR A 212 -20.40 -0.41 -25.89
CA THR A 212 -21.64 0.30 -26.23
C THR A 212 -21.81 1.52 -25.34
N GLN A 213 -22.68 2.46 -25.74
CA GLN A 213 -22.94 3.64 -24.92
C GLN A 213 -23.51 3.27 -23.53
N ASP A 214 -24.38 2.27 -23.45
CA ASP A 214 -24.90 1.77 -22.17
C ASP A 214 -23.79 1.26 -21.24
N GLN A 215 -22.87 0.46 -21.76
CA GLN A 215 -21.72 -0.06 -21.00
C GLN A 215 -20.80 1.06 -20.53
N ILE A 216 -20.57 2.06 -21.38
CA ILE A 216 -19.80 3.26 -21.03
C ILE A 216 -20.50 4.01 -19.89
N ASP A 217 -21.80 4.27 -19.99
CA ASP A 217 -22.54 5.03 -18.99
C ASP A 217 -22.55 4.33 -17.62
N ARG A 218 -22.64 3.00 -17.59
CA ARG A 218 -22.54 2.18 -16.37
C ARG A 218 -21.14 2.20 -15.78
N TRP A 219 -20.10 2.09 -16.61
CA TRP A 219 -18.70 2.20 -16.17
C TRP A 219 -18.39 3.59 -15.59
N VAL A 220 -18.79 4.66 -16.29
CA VAL A 220 -18.56 6.04 -15.86
C VAL A 220 -19.26 6.29 -14.53
N ARG A 221 -20.52 5.87 -14.38
CA ARG A 221 -21.25 5.96 -13.11
C ARG A 221 -20.53 5.25 -11.96
N PHE A 222 -19.97 4.08 -12.23
CA PHE A 222 -19.18 3.34 -11.24
C PHE A 222 -17.91 4.12 -10.82
N GLU A 223 -17.18 4.73 -11.75
CA GLU A 223 -15.97 5.49 -11.42
C GLU A 223 -16.31 6.81 -10.70
N GLU A 224 -17.32 7.55 -11.20
CA GLU A 224 -17.77 8.83 -10.64
C GLU A 224 -18.33 8.70 -9.22
N HIS A 225 -18.85 7.54 -8.84
CA HIS A 225 -19.28 7.24 -7.47
C HIS A 225 -18.17 7.51 -6.44
N PHE A 226 -16.90 7.33 -6.81
CA PHE A 226 -15.76 7.55 -5.92
C PHE A 226 -15.13 8.94 -6.03
N ARG A 227 -15.69 9.87 -6.83
CA ARG A 227 -15.10 11.20 -7.02
C ARG A 227 -14.84 11.92 -5.68
N GLY A 228 -15.80 11.90 -4.76
CA GLY A 228 -15.67 12.53 -3.45
C GLY A 228 -14.63 11.88 -2.51
N ASP A 229 -14.20 10.65 -2.81
CA ASP A 229 -13.11 9.94 -2.13
C ASP A 229 -11.75 10.15 -2.83
N ILE A 230 -11.67 10.94 -3.90
CA ILE A 230 -10.45 11.12 -4.70
C ILE A 230 -10.09 12.59 -4.83
N VAL A 231 -11.05 13.41 -5.27
CA VAL A 231 -10.86 14.84 -5.58
C VAL A 231 -10.75 15.66 -4.30
N LYS A 232 -9.70 16.48 -4.24
CA LYS A 232 -9.38 17.33 -3.08
C LYS A 232 -8.37 18.41 -3.41
N GLN A 233 -8.45 19.50 -2.65
CA GLN A 233 -7.57 20.66 -2.75
C GLN A 233 -6.33 20.55 -1.84
N GLU A 234 -6.34 19.61 -0.90
CA GLU A 234 -5.25 19.35 0.04
C GLU A 234 -5.14 17.84 0.29
N THR A 235 -4.00 17.39 0.81
CA THR A 235 -3.81 15.99 1.18
C THR A 235 -4.68 15.60 2.38
N TRP A 236 -5.02 14.32 2.46
CA TRP A 236 -5.77 13.77 3.58
C TRP A 236 -4.88 12.84 4.42
N PRO A 237 -5.11 12.79 5.75
CA PRO A 237 -4.52 11.74 6.56
C PRO A 237 -5.06 10.38 6.13
N LYS A 238 -4.18 9.37 6.17
CA LYS A 238 -4.56 7.99 5.93
C LYS A 238 -5.34 7.48 7.14
N ARG A 239 -6.52 6.90 6.93
CA ARG A 239 -7.36 6.37 8.01
C ARG A 239 -7.16 4.87 8.21
N MET A 240 -6.87 4.42 9.42
CA MET A 240 -6.82 2.99 9.77
C MET A 240 -7.49 2.76 11.13
N GLY A 241 -8.48 1.86 11.19
CA GLY A 241 -9.22 1.57 12.43
C GLY A 241 -9.95 2.78 13.02
N GLY A 242 -10.47 3.69 12.18
CA GLY A 242 -11.15 4.91 12.62
C GLY A 242 -10.22 6.04 13.11
N GLN A 243 -8.90 5.83 13.09
CA GLN A 243 -7.91 6.83 13.48
C GLN A 243 -7.22 7.44 12.27
N ASP A 244 -6.98 8.75 12.33
CA ASP A 244 -6.18 9.49 11.36
C ASP A 244 -4.69 9.25 11.63
N ILE A 245 -3.99 8.75 10.60
CA ILE A 245 -2.56 8.55 10.63
C ILE A 245 -1.94 9.51 9.64
N VAL A 246 -1.27 10.51 10.18
CA VAL A 246 -0.50 11.49 9.42
C VAL A 246 0.85 10.86 9.10
N PHE A 247 1.10 10.58 7.83
CA PHE A 247 2.40 10.12 7.30
C PHE A 247 3.19 11.25 6.62
N GLU A 248 2.70 12.48 6.69
CA GLU A 248 3.27 13.65 6.04
C GLU A 248 4.14 14.46 6.99
N GLY A 249 5.07 15.21 6.41
CA GLY A 249 5.99 16.08 7.12
C GLY A 249 7.40 15.50 7.30
N VAL A 250 8.24 16.35 7.88
CA VAL A 250 9.60 16.04 8.30
C VAL A 250 9.63 15.95 9.81
N GLY A 251 10.04 14.79 10.33
CA GLY A 251 10.26 14.57 11.75
C GLY A 251 11.75 14.62 12.09
N GLN A 252 12.07 14.94 13.33
CA GLN A 252 13.41 14.73 13.87
C GLN A 252 13.44 13.42 14.65
N GLU A 253 14.36 12.52 14.28
CA GLU A 253 14.55 11.25 14.95
C GLU A 253 16.03 11.05 15.30
N VAL A 254 16.30 10.30 16.37
CA VAL A 254 17.65 9.90 16.77
C VAL A 254 17.74 8.38 16.64
N PHE A 255 18.66 7.91 15.79
CA PHE A 255 18.85 6.48 15.59
C PHE A 255 20.06 5.99 16.39
N PRO A 256 19.97 4.83 17.07
CA PRO A 256 21.07 4.28 17.86
C PRO A 256 22.19 3.64 17.00
N ILE A 257 22.09 3.75 15.68
CA ILE A 257 23.05 3.21 14.70
C ILE A 257 23.45 4.29 13.71
N ALA A 258 24.62 4.14 13.09
CA ALA A 258 25.01 4.99 11.99
C ALA A 258 24.08 4.76 10.78
N LEU A 259 23.78 5.84 10.06
CA LEU A 259 22.95 5.85 8.86
C LEU A 259 23.75 6.41 7.68
N ILE A 260 23.18 6.38 6.48
CA ILE A 260 23.70 7.09 5.33
C ILE A 260 22.70 8.19 4.99
N CYS A 261 23.17 9.40 4.71
CA CYS A 261 22.35 10.49 4.24
C CYS A 261 21.89 10.21 2.79
N ASP A 262 20.59 10.26 2.52
CA ASP A 262 20.05 10.00 1.17
C ASP A 262 20.34 11.13 0.16
N TYR A 263 20.91 12.25 0.63
CA TYR A 263 21.20 13.42 -0.22
C TYR A 263 22.68 13.57 -0.54
N CYS A 264 23.56 13.50 0.46
CA CYS A 264 25.00 13.63 0.27
C CYS A 264 25.75 12.29 0.32
N HIS A 265 25.05 11.19 0.61
CA HIS A 265 25.62 9.84 0.70
C HIS A 265 26.70 9.68 1.78
N ALA A 266 26.90 10.69 2.63
CA ALA A 266 27.83 10.61 3.74
C ALA A 266 27.24 9.80 4.90
N GLU A 267 28.13 9.17 5.66
CA GLU A 267 27.76 8.50 6.90
C GLU A 267 27.27 9.52 7.94
N ILE A 268 26.19 9.17 8.62
CA ILE A 268 25.62 9.88 9.76
C ILE A 268 25.91 9.05 11.01
N PRO A 269 26.67 9.56 11.98
CA PRO A 269 26.99 8.81 13.19
C PRO A 269 25.75 8.41 14.00
N ALA A 270 25.84 7.28 14.71
CA ALA A 270 24.84 6.86 15.68
C ALA A 270 24.60 7.95 16.74
N GLY A 271 23.34 8.13 17.15
CA GLY A 271 22.96 9.16 18.12
C GLY A 271 22.81 10.57 17.54
N THR A 272 23.04 10.76 16.23
CA THR A 272 22.79 12.03 15.56
C THR A 272 21.30 12.23 15.35
N THR A 273 20.79 13.43 15.69
CA THR A 273 19.45 13.86 15.29
C THR A 273 19.43 14.07 13.78
N VAL A 274 18.59 13.30 13.08
CA VAL A 274 18.38 13.39 11.64
C VAL A 274 16.98 13.88 11.34
N VAL A 275 16.81 14.43 10.14
CA VAL A 275 15.49 14.77 9.62
C VAL A 275 15.00 13.63 8.73
N VAL A 276 13.83 13.09 9.05
CA VAL A 276 13.19 11.96 8.36
C VAL A 276 11.99 12.47 7.58
N HIS A 277 12.01 12.27 6.26
CA HIS A 277 10.82 12.44 5.43
C HIS A 277 9.94 11.20 5.60
N HIS A 278 8.92 11.28 6.46
CA HIS A 278 8.07 10.15 6.80
C HIS A 278 7.38 9.51 5.59
N ARG A 279 7.11 10.28 4.54
CA ARG A 279 6.52 9.79 3.29
C ARG A 279 7.50 9.04 2.40
N ARG A 280 8.67 9.62 2.14
CA ARG A 280 9.68 9.03 1.23
C ARG A 280 10.58 8.01 1.93
N GLY A 281 10.55 7.98 3.26
CA GLY A 281 11.48 7.19 4.08
C GLY A 281 12.93 7.68 3.99
N LEU A 282 13.13 8.89 3.47
CA LEU A 282 14.46 9.47 3.29
C LEU A 282 14.95 10.11 4.59
N VAL A 283 16.26 10.03 4.81
CA VAL A 283 16.97 10.57 5.95
C VAL A 283 17.99 11.59 5.47
N SER A 284 17.87 12.83 5.94
CA SER A 284 18.89 13.86 5.74
C SER A 284 19.74 14.06 6.99
N CYS A 285 21.06 14.14 6.80
CA CYS A 285 21.98 14.59 7.84
C CYS A 285 21.74 16.07 8.19
N PRO A 286 22.26 16.56 9.33
CA PRO A 286 22.09 17.96 9.74
C PRO A 286 22.54 18.98 8.68
N ALA A 287 23.58 18.65 7.91
CA ALA A 287 24.10 19.52 6.85
C ALA A 287 23.19 19.58 5.60
N CYS A 288 22.44 18.50 5.32
CA CYS A 288 21.51 18.45 4.19
C CYS A 288 20.09 18.88 4.57
N ALA A 289 19.75 18.87 5.86
CA ALA A 289 18.41 19.18 6.36
C ALA A 289 17.90 20.59 5.98
N SER A 290 18.80 21.56 5.78
CA SER A 290 18.46 22.93 5.37
C SER A 290 18.30 23.12 3.85
N GLY A 291 18.73 22.14 3.05
CA GLY A 291 18.64 22.16 1.58
C GLY A 291 17.82 21.02 0.98
N ALA A 292 17.34 20.08 1.80
CA ALA A 292 16.49 18.99 1.37
C ALA A 292 15.11 19.54 0.96
N PRO A 293 14.59 19.20 -0.23
CA PRO A 293 13.26 19.62 -0.63
C PRO A 293 12.23 19.10 0.36
N LEU A 294 11.53 20.02 1.02
CA LEU A 294 10.52 19.75 2.05
C LEU A 294 9.21 19.16 1.49
N THR A 295 9.15 18.96 0.17
CA THR A 295 7.97 18.50 -0.59
C THR A 295 8.28 17.22 -1.35
#